data_AF-A0A2I0EZ35-F1
#
_entry.id   AF-A0A2I0EZ35-F1
#
_cell.length_a   1.000
_cell.length_b   1.000
_cell.length_c   1.000
_cell.angle_alpha   90.00
_cell.angle_beta   90.00
_cell.angle_gamma   90.00
#
_symmetry.space_group_name_H-M   'P 1'
#
loop_
_entity.id
_entity.type
_entity.pdbx_description
1 polymer ?
#
loop_
_entity_poly.entity_id
_entity_poly.type
_entity_poly.pdbx_seq_one_letter_code
_entity_poly.pdbx_strand_id
1 'polypeptide(L)'
;WTYVYRKKRKVWLIYAYDRATNEIVAYVWGKRDLKTAKKLRARLKQLKVSYGSISMDNWDSFITAFKPDKKQIGKQHTVGIEGNNCRLRHRLRRAVRKT
;
A
#
# COMPACT_ATOMS: atom_id res chain seq x y z
N TRP A 1 -3.29 12.64 0.07
CA TRP A 1 -2.38 13.22 -0.93
C TRP A 1 -1.35 14.04 -0.18
N THR A 2 -0.13 13.51 -0.11
CA THR A 2 1.03 14.25 0.39
C THR A 2 2.02 14.33 -0.74
N TYR A 3 2.71 15.44 -0.77
CA TYR A 3 3.55 15.81 -1.88
C TYR A 3 4.84 16.35 -1.23
N VAL A 4 6.00 15.93 -1.74
CA VAL A 4 7.32 16.30 -1.19
C VAL A 4 7.95 17.38 -2.07
N TYR A 5 8.03 18.62 -1.57
CA TYR A 5 8.77 19.77 -2.13
C TYR A 5 8.41 20.47 -3.49
N ARG A 6 7.96 19.80 -4.58
CA ARG A 6 7.06 20.36 -5.65
C ARG A 6 5.72 19.64 -5.99
N LYS A 7 4.55 20.32 -5.98
CA LYS A 7 3.18 19.73 -6.18
C LYS A 7 3.04 18.82 -7.42
N LYS A 8 3.83 19.09 -8.47
CA LYS A 8 3.91 18.31 -9.71
C LYS A 8 4.50 16.90 -9.52
N ARG A 9 5.25 16.65 -8.44
CA ARG A 9 5.86 15.36 -8.11
C ARG A 9 5.04 14.63 -7.04
N LYS A 10 3.94 14.03 -7.48
CA LYS A 10 3.12 13.15 -6.62
C LYS A 10 3.90 11.86 -6.33
N VAL A 11 4.04 11.53 -5.05
CA VAL A 11 4.61 10.27 -4.58
C VAL A 11 3.51 9.51 -3.85
N TRP A 12 3.42 8.22 -4.11
CA TRP A 12 2.45 7.31 -3.53
C TRP A 12 3.12 6.42 -2.50
N LEU A 13 2.47 6.26 -1.35
CA LEU A 13 2.75 5.19 -0.40
C LEU A 13 1.97 3.97 -0.84
N ILE A 14 2.68 2.90 -1.20
CA ILE A 14 2.09 1.60 -1.49
C ILE A 14 2.58 0.65 -0.41
N TYR A 15 1.68 -0.02 0.29
CA TYR A 15 2.05 -0.86 1.43
C TYR A 15 1.21 -2.13 1.51
N ALA A 16 1.79 -3.15 2.13
CA ALA A 16 1.13 -4.37 2.54
C ALA A 16 0.73 -4.23 4.02
N TYR A 17 -0.51 -4.57 4.31
CA TYR A 17 -1.11 -4.48 5.63
C TYR A 17 -1.53 -5.88 6.07
N ASP A 18 -1.07 -6.31 7.24
CA ASP A 18 -1.57 -7.52 7.86
C ASP A 18 -2.78 -7.19 8.74
N ARG A 19 -3.88 -7.88 8.49
CA ARG A 19 -5.13 -7.68 9.23
C ARG A 19 -5.13 -8.39 10.58
N ALA A 20 -4.38 -9.47 10.74
CA ALA A 20 -4.35 -10.21 11.99
C ALA A 20 -3.63 -9.39 13.08
N THR A 21 -2.49 -8.79 12.72
CA THR A 21 -1.67 -7.98 13.63
C THR A 21 -2.01 -6.49 13.60
N ASN A 22 -2.76 -6.02 12.59
CA ASN A 22 -3.00 -4.60 12.30
C ASN A 22 -1.71 -3.80 11.99
N GLU A 23 -0.71 -4.46 11.43
CA GLU A 23 0.60 -3.85 11.16
C GLU A 23 0.88 -3.67 9.67
N ILE A 24 1.75 -2.69 9.37
CA ILE A 24 2.31 -2.50 8.03
C ILE A 24 3.54 -3.40 7.90
N VAL A 25 3.41 -4.48 7.14
CA VAL A 25 4.49 -5.48 6.99
C VAL A 25 5.57 -5.02 6.01
N ALA A 26 5.17 -4.33 4.95
CA ALA A 26 6.09 -3.80 3.95
C ALA A 26 5.51 -2.55 3.29
N TYR A 27 6.37 -1.62 2.90
CA TYR A 27 5.95 -0.43 2.16
C TYR A 27 6.99 0.01 1.14
N VAL A 28 6.54 0.72 0.12
CA VAL A 28 7.36 1.33 -0.93
C VAL A 28 6.79 2.70 -1.29
N TRP A 29 7.68 3.67 -1.42
CA TRP A 29 7.36 4.97 -2.01
C TRP A 29 7.67 4.95 -3.51
N GLY A 30 6.74 5.47 -4.32
CA GLY A 30 6.96 5.52 -5.77
C GLY A 30 5.82 6.16 -6.54
N LYS A 31 5.79 5.87 -7.83
CA LYS A 31 4.67 6.25 -8.69
C LYS A 31 3.59 5.18 -8.62
N ARG A 32 2.39 5.51 -9.06
CA ARG A 32 1.31 4.54 -9.25
C ARG A 32 1.55 3.79 -10.56
N ASP A 33 2.54 2.90 -10.57
CA ASP A 33 2.94 2.08 -11.73
C ASP A 33 3.29 0.62 -11.37
N LEU A 34 3.43 -0.22 -12.39
CA LEU A 34 3.79 -1.63 -12.25
C LEU A 34 5.17 -1.83 -11.63
N LYS A 35 6.13 -0.93 -11.89
CA LYS A 35 7.49 -1.02 -11.34
C LYS A 35 7.46 -0.91 -9.82
N THR A 36 6.67 0.02 -9.29
CA THR A 36 6.51 0.22 -7.85
C THR A 36 5.78 -0.96 -7.21
N ALA A 37 4.76 -1.51 -7.87
CA ALA A 37 4.07 -2.72 -7.41
C ALA A 37 5.01 -3.95 -7.35
N LYS A 38 5.82 -4.18 -8.39
CA LYS A 38 6.84 -5.25 -8.39
C LYS A 38 7.88 -5.05 -7.29
N LYS A 39 8.27 -3.80 -7.00
CA LYS A 39 9.19 -3.48 -5.91
C LYS A 39 8.61 -3.85 -4.54
N LEU A 40 7.30 -3.62 -4.32
CA LEU A 40 6.64 -4.05 -3.10
C LEU A 40 6.65 -5.59 -2.97
N ARG A 41 6.34 -6.31 -4.05
CA ARG A 41 6.40 -7.77 -4.06
C ARG A 41 7.80 -8.30 -3.77
N ALA A 42 8.83 -7.70 -4.36
CA ALA A 42 10.22 -8.05 -4.09
C ALA A 42 10.58 -7.83 -2.60
N ARG A 43 10.10 -6.74 -2.00
CA ARG A 43 10.26 -6.46 -0.57
C ARG A 43 9.59 -7.53 0.31
N LEU A 44 8.37 -7.94 -0.02
CA LEU A 44 7.69 -9.02 0.71
C LEU A 44 8.48 -10.32 0.66
N LYS A 45 9.03 -10.69 -0.50
CA LYS A 45 9.91 -11.86 -0.65
C LYS A 45 11.20 -11.73 0.17
N GLN A 46 11.84 -10.56 0.13
CA GLN A 46 13.06 -10.30 0.89
C GLN A 46 12.83 -10.40 2.41
N LEU A 47 11.67 -9.95 2.88
CA LEU A 47 11.26 -10.03 4.29
C LEU A 47 10.72 -11.43 4.67
N LYS A 48 10.73 -12.40 3.74
CA LYS A 48 10.20 -13.76 3.94
C LYS A 48 8.77 -13.78 4.48
N VAL A 49 7.96 -12.81 4.05
CA VAL A 49 6.55 -12.71 4.48
C VAL A 49 5.76 -13.80 3.78
N SER A 50 5.26 -14.76 4.56
CA SER A 50 4.30 -15.75 4.09
C SER A 50 2.88 -15.18 4.12
N TYR A 51 2.16 -15.25 3.01
CA TYR A 51 0.76 -14.87 2.93
C TYR A 51 -0.03 -15.95 2.19
N GLY A 52 -1.21 -16.31 2.70
CA GLY A 52 -2.09 -17.32 2.07
C GLY A 52 -2.97 -16.73 0.97
N SER A 53 -3.44 -15.51 1.15
CA SER A 53 -4.20 -14.74 0.16
C SER A 53 -3.81 -13.26 0.22
N ILE A 54 -3.90 -12.57 -0.91
CA ILE A 54 -3.76 -11.11 -0.97
C ILE A 54 -5.08 -10.50 -1.39
N SER A 55 -5.54 -9.51 -0.62
CA SER A 55 -6.63 -8.60 -1.01
C SER A 55 -6.02 -7.32 -1.57
N MET A 56 -6.39 -6.98 -2.80
CA MET A 56 -5.89 -5.81 -3.53
C MET A 56 -7.04 -5.11 -4.24
N ASP A 57 -6.91 -3.81 -4.48
CA ASP A 57 -7.79 -3.11 -5.41
C ASP A 57 -7.65 -3.66 -6.83
N ASN A 58 -8.69 -3.48 -7.66
CA ASN A 58 -8.74 -3.89 -9.07
C ASN A 58 -7.87 -3.01 -9.98
N TRP A 59 -6.67 -2.65 -9.52
CA TRP A 59 -5.71 -1.85 -10.26
C TRP A 59 -4.76 -2.76 -11.04
N ASP A 60 -4.70 -2.59 -12.37
CA ASP A 60 -3.97 -3.46 -13.31
C ASP A 60 -2.51 -3.75 -12.91
N SER A 61 -1.83 -2.77 -12.30
CA SER A 61 -0.46 -2.94 -11.85
C SER A 61 -0.34 -3.98 -10.73
N PHE A 62 -1.29 -4.02 -9.80
CA PHE A 62 -1.33 -5.05 -8.76
C PHE A 62 -1.73 -6.40 -9.32
N ILE A 63 -2.75 -6.43 -10.18
CA ILE A 63 -3.22 -7.66 -10.84
C ILE A 63 -2.06 -8.33 -11.57
N THR A 64 -1.23 -7.54 -12.26
CA THR A 64 -0.05 -7.99 -13.00
C THR A 64 1.11 -8.36 -12.08
N ALA A 65 1.42 -7.55 -11.07
CA ALA A 65 2.54 -7.80 -10.16
C ALA A 65 2.34 -9.07 -9.31
N PHE A 66 1.11 -9.32 -8.86
CA PHE A 66 0.72 -10.44 -8.01
C PHE A 66 -0.15 -11.45 -8.77
N LYS A 67 0.02 -11.56 -10.09
CA LYS A 67 -0.68 -12.53 -10.94
C LYS A 67 -0.63 -13.98 -10.44
N PRO A 68 0.52 -14.51 -9.96
CA PRO A 68 0.61 -15.91 -9.55
C PRO A 68 0.11 -16.17 -8.12
N ASP A 69 -0.22 -15.12 -7.35
CA ASP A 69 -0.64 -15.24 -5.96
C ASP A 69 -2.16 -15.44 -5.86
N LYS A 70 -2.65 -16.22 -4.88
CA LYS A 70 -4.09 -16.40 -4.66
C LYS A 70 -4.75 -15.09 -4.25
N LYS A 71 -5.71 -14.62 -5.04
CA LYS A 71 -6.41 -13.34 -4.85
C LYS A 71 -7.76 -13.57 -4.18
N GLN A 72 -8.06 -12.78 -3.16
CA GLN A 72 -9.41 -12.65 -2.63
C GLN A 72 -9.94 -11.26 -2.96
N ILE A 73 -10.90 -11.21 -3.89
CA ILE A 73 -11.60 -9.99 -4.31
C ILE A 73 -12.86 -9.88 -3.45
N GLY A 74 -12.92 -8.91 -2.56
CA GLY A 74 -14.10 -8.69 -1.72
C GLY A 74 -13.99 -7.45 -0.83
N LYS A 75 -15.06 -6.66 -0.77
CA LYS A 75 -15.15 -5.43 0.05
C LYS A 75 -15.18 -5.70 1.56
N GLN A 76 -15.52 -6.91 1.99
CA GLN A 76 -15.58 -7.28 3.41
C GLN A 76 -14.20 -7.25 4.10
N HIS A 77 -13.11 -7.16 3.35
CA HIS A 77 -11.74 -7.25 3.88
C HIS A 77 -10.97 -5.92 3.81
N THR A 78 -11.59 -4.83 3.34
CA THR A 78 -10.90 -3.54 3.12
C THR A 78 -11.09 -2.52 4.24
N VAL A 79 -11.99 -2.75 5.21
CA VAL A 79 -12.31 -1.78 6.27
C VAL A 79 -11.06 -1.39 7.11
N GLY A 80 -10.23 -2.37 7.47
CA GLY A 80 -9.02 -2.11 8.28
C GLY A 80 -7.99 -1.24 7.54
N ILE A 81 -7.73 -1.54 6.26
CA ILE A 81 -6.78 -0.76 5.46
C ILE A 81 -7.32 0.65 5.15
N GLU A 82 -8.63 0.79 4.95
CA GLU A 82 -9.29 2.09 4.77
C GLU A 82 -9.19 2.97 6.02
N GLY A 83 -9.42 2.39 7.21
CA GLY A 83 -9.23 3.07 8.50
C GLY A 83 -7.79 3.53 8.70
N ASN A 84 -6.82 2.65 8.43
CA ASN A 84 -5.40 3.00 8.53
C ASN A 84 -4.99 4.09 7.52
N ASN A 85 -5.50 4.02 6.29
CA ASN A 85 -5.33 5.07 5.28
C ASN A 85 -5.86 6.43 5.75
N CYS A 86 -7.02 6.44 6.43
CA CYS A 86 -7.58 7.66 7.02
C CYS A 86 -6.67 8.22 8.11
N ARG A 87 -6.22 7.36 9.04
CA ARG A 87 -5.32 7.73 10.14
C ARG A 87 -4.01 8.31 9.65
N LEU A 88 -3.36 7.65 8.67
CA LEU A 88 -2.12 8.11 8.05
C LEU A 88 -2.31 9.48 7.40
N ARG A 89 -3.39 9.67 6.62
CA ARG A 89 -3.69 10.96 5.98
C ARG A 89 -3.91 12.07 7.01
N HIS A 90 -4.62 11.77 8.10
CA HIS A 90 -4.87 12.75 9.15
C HIS A 90 -3.59 13.16 9.88
N ARG A 91 -2.76 12.18 10.27
CA ARG A 91 -1.46 12.42 10.93
C ARG A 91 -0.50 13.22 10.05
N LEU A 92 -0.36 12.84 8.78
CA LEU A 92 0.47 13.58 7.81
C LEU A 92 0.00 15.03 7.66
N ARG A 93 -1.31 15.27 7.56
CA ARG A 93 -1.86 16.63 7.48
C ARG A 93 -1.54 17.48 8.71
N ARG A 94 -1.59 16.90 9.91
CA ARG A 94 -1.22 17.59 11.15
C ARG A 94 0.28 17.90 11.18
N ALA A 95 1.12 16.93 10.81
CA ALA A 95 2.58 17.10 10.82
C ALA A 95 3.08 18.19 9.85
N VAL A 96 2.39 18.41 8.72
CA VAL A 96 2.78 19.45 7.74
C VAL A 96 2.08 20.79 7.95
N ARG A 97 1.23 20.92 8.98
CA ARG A 97 0.54 22.18 9.28
C ARG A 97 1.56 23.09 9.97
N LYS A 98 1.93 24.19 9.30
CA LYS A 98 2.67 25.28 9.95
C LYS A 98 1.77 25.89 11.04
N THR A 99 2.33 26.03 12.23
CA THR A 99 1.83 26.96 13.27
C THR A 99 2.09 28.38 12.84
#